data_AF-A0A1Y1VQ76-F1
#
_entry.id   AF-A0A1Y1VQ76-F1
#
_cell.length_a   1.000
_cell.length_b   1.000
_cell.length_c   1.000
_cell.angle_alpha   90.00
_cell.angle_beta   90.00
_cell.angle_gamma   90.00
#
_symmetry.space_group_name_H-M   'P 1'
#
loop_
_entity.id
_entity.type
_entity.pdbx_description
1 polymer ?
#
loop_
_entity_poly.entity_id
_entity_poly.type
_entity_poly.pdbx_seq_one_letter_code
_entity_poly.pdbx_strand_id
1 'polypeptide(L)'
;MDDLDFYDILECAPHSSLADIHTQYYKLAKRHHPDKTEKSALWEKIRAAHEVLGDEKQRALYDRWRASRVPVPFEKYRQTAQAHAVHWSFSGQRAISDSSARQWWEWREQGNRVPDLYERFRNYEI
;
A
#
# COMPACT_ATOMS: atom_id res chain seq x y z
N MET A 1 20.43 -8.31 1.49
CA MET A 1 19.08 -7.82 1.81
C MET A 1 19.17 -6.34 1.55
N ASP A 2 18.83 -5.92 0.34
CA ASP A 2 19.06 -4.54 -0.09
C ASP A 2 17.75 -4.03 -0.70
N ASP A 3 16.69 -4.15 0.08
CA ASP A 3 15.45 -3.41 -0.12
C ASP A 3 15.68 -1.97 0.35
N LEU A 4 16.51 -1.25 -0.39
CA LEU A 4 16.75 0.17 -0.17
C LEU A 4 15.46 0.94 -0.45
N ASP A 5 15.10 1.85 0.45
CA ASP A 5 13.94 2.70 0.28
C ASP A 5 14.17 3.77 -0.80
N PHE A 6 13.10 4.36 -1.32
CA PHE A 6 13.21 5.41 -2.34
C PHE A 6 13.95 6.65 -1.84
N TYR A 7 13.85 6.96 -0.54
CA TYR A 7 14.60 8.04 0.09
C TYR A 7 16.10 7.74 0.13
N ASP A 8 16.47 6.48 0.44
CA ASP A 8 17.87 6.05 0.45
C ASP A 8 18.45 6.04 -0.98
N ILE A 9 17.66 5.58 -1.96
CA ILE A 9 18.05 5.57 -3.39
C ILE A 9 18.32 6.98 -3.91
N LEU A 10 17.52 7.97 -3.50
CA LEU A 10 17.72 9.37 -3.89
C LEU A 10 18.69 10.14 -2.99
N GLU A 11 19.29 9.48 -2.00
CA GLU A 11 20.18 10.11 -1.02
C GLU A 11 19.53 11.37 -0.40
N CYS A 12 18.24 11.26 -0.02
CA CYS A 12 17.46 12.35 0.54
C CYS A 12 16.72 11.94 1.82
N ALA A 13 16.38 12.93 2.64
CA ALA A 13 15.67 12.67 3.89
C ALA A 13 14.15 12.55 3.65
N PRO A 14 13.41 11.81 4.49
CA PRO A 14 11.94 11.74 4.40
C PRO A 14 11.24 13.09 4.52
N HIS A 15 11.90 14.11 5.08
CA HIS A 15 11.40 15.47 5.22
C HIS A 15 11.97 16.44 4.16
N SER A 16 12.72 15.95 3.16
CA SER A 16 13.23 16.78 2.07
C SER A 16 12.09 17.40 1.26
N SER A 17 12.29 18.63 0.81
CA SER A 17 11.33 19.32 -0.06
C SER A 17 11.31 18.69 -1.45
N LEU A 18 10.25 18.94 -2.24
CA LEU A 18 10.21 18.50 -3.64
C LEU A 18 11.41 19.07 -4.43
N ALA A 19 11.76 20.34 -4.23
CA ALA A 19 12.90 20.97 -4.89
C ALA A 19 14.23 20.24 -4.60
N ASP A 20 14.43 19.80 -3.35
CA ASP A 20 15.60 19.01 -2.96
C ASP A 20 15.60 17.63 -3.63
N ILE A 21 14.45 16.96 -3.65
CA ILE A 21 14.29 15.65 -4.30
C ILE A 21 14.62 15.73 -5.79
N HIS A 22 14.11 16.75 -6.49
CA HIS A 22 14.44 16.99 -7.88
C HIS A 22 15.94 17.27 -8.06
N THR A 23 16.52 18.12 -7.21
CA THR A 23 17.95 18.45 -7.26
C THR A 23 18.84 17.22 -7.08
N GLN A 24 18.52 16.35 -6.10
CA GLN A 24 19.26 15.12 -5.85
C GLN A 24 19.10 14.12 -7.01
N TYR A 25 17.89 13.98 -7.55
CA TYR A 25 17.64 13.20 -8.75
C TYR A 25 18.51 13.66 -9.92
N TYR A 26 18.58 14.96 -10.23
CA TYR A 26 19.43 15.46 -11.33
C TYR A 26 20.92 15.13 -11.11
N LYS A 27 21.42 15.24 -9.87
CA LYS A 27 22.81 14.90 -9.53
C LYS A 27 23.10 13.41 -9.71
N LEU A 28 22.19 12.54 -9.26
CA LEU A 28 22.31 11.10 -9.42
C LEU A 28 22.17 10.69 -10.88
N ALA A 29 21.22 11.31 -11.59
CA ALA A 29 20.96 11.03 -12.98
C ALA A 29 22.17 11.34 -13.87
N LYS A 30 22.84 12.48 -13.64
CA LYS A 30 24.07 12.84 -14.37
C LYS A 30 25.23 11.86 -14.13
N ARG A 31 25.28 11.25 -12.95
CA ARG A 31 26.32 10.27 -12.53
C ARG A 31 26.03 8.87 -13.08
N HIS A 32 24.76 8.46 -13.11
CA HIS A 32 24.33 7.10 -13.40
C HIS A 32 23.54 6.96 -14.70
N HIS A 33 23.55 7.98 -15.57
CA HIS A 33 22.84 7.93 -16.85
C HIS A 33 23.28 6.70 -17.67
N PRO A 34 22.36 5.97 -18.32
CA PRO A 34 22.69 4.75 -19.07
C PRO A 34 23.67 5.00 -20.22
N ASP A 35 23.71 6.23 -20.75
CA ASP A 35 24.68 6.67 -21.76
C ASP A 35 26.14 6.63 -21.27
N LYS A 36 26.36 6.80 -19.97
CA LYS A 36 27.70 6.88 -19.36
C LYS A 36 28.11 5.60 -18.63
N THR A 37 27.16 4.76 -18.23
CA THR A 37 27.42 3.54 -17.46
C THR A 37 26.45 2.44 -17.88
N GLU A 38 26.93 1.21 -18.12
CA GLU A 38 26.10 0.03 -18.41
C GLU A 38 25.26 -0.45 -17.19
N LYS A 39 25.27 0.27 -16.07
CA LYS A 39 24.53 -0.08 -14.84
C LYS A 39 23.05 0.31 -14.94
N SER A 40 22.32 -0.36 -15.84
CA SER A 40 20.87 -0.15 -16.04
C SER A 40 20.08 -0.27 -14.73
N ALA A 41 20.38 -1.28 -13.90
CA ALA A 41 19.59 -1.59 -12.71
C ALA A 41 19.60 -0.46 -11.66
N LEU A 42 20.70 0.29 -11.50
CA LEU A 42 20.75 1.41 -10.55
C LEU A 42 20.02 2.63 -11.11
N TRP A 43 20.19 2.90 -12.41
CA TRP A 43 19.45 3.96 -13.10
C TRP A 43 17.94 3.77 -13.00
N GLU A 44 17.46 2.53 -13.22
CA GLU A 44 16.04 2.20 -13.11
C GLU A 44 15.50 2.44 -11.70
N LYS A 45 16.27 2.09 -10.66
CA LYS A 45 15.91 2.39 -9.26
C LYS A 45 15.83 3.89 -8.99
N ILE A 46 16.80 4.67 -9.45
CA ILE A 46 16.82 6.14 -9.29
C ILE A 46 15.59 6.76 -9.98
N ARG A 47 15.27 6.31 -11.19
CA ARG A 47 14.10 6.78 -11.94
C ARG A 47 12.79 6.42 -11.22
N ALA A 48 12.65 5.19 -10.76
CA ALA A 48 11.46 4.74 -10.05
C ALA A 48 11.26 5.51 -8.73
N ALA A 49 12.34 5.74 -7.98
CA ALA A 49 12.27 6.54 -6.75
C ALA A 49 11.83 7.98 -7.02
N HIS A 50 12.32 8.60 -8.10
CA HIS A 50 11.92 9.95 -8.49
C HIS A 50 10.47 10.04 -8.98
N GLU A 51 9.98 9.04 -9.73
CA GLU A 51 8.57 8.96 -10.15
C GLU A 51 7.60 8.99 -8.96
N VAL A 52 7.99 8.36 -7.85
CA VAL A 52 7.16 8.27 -6.65
C VAL A 52 7.35 9.47 -5.72
N LEU A 53 8.59 9.87 -5.46
CA LEU A 53 8.89 10.94 -4.49
C LEU A 53 8.77 12.35 -5.08
N GLY A 54 8.84 12.47 -6.41
CA GLY A 54 8.71 13.75 -7.13
C GLY A 54 7.27 14.24 -7.29
N ASP A 55 6.28 13.36 -7.10
CA ASP A 55 4.85 13.74 -7.08
C ASP A 55 4.30 13.67 -5.66
N GLU A 56 3.66 14.76 -5.21
CA GLU A 56 3.16 14.87 -3.84
C GLU A 56 2.11 13.80 -3.49
N LYS A 57 1.24 13.43 -4.45
CA LYS A 57 0.21 12.43 -4.22
C LYS A 57 0.81 11.02 -4.14
N GLN A 58 1.76 10.71 -5.03
CA GLN A 58 2.47 9.42 -5.01
C GLN A 58 3.35 9.29 -3.76
N ARG A 59 4.02 10.37 -3.35
CA ARG A 59 4.80 10.41 -2.11
C ARG A 59 3.93 10.15 -0.90
N ALA A 60 2.77 10.81 -0.79
CA ALA A 60 1.84 10.58 0.31
C ALA A 60 1.33 9.12 0.35
N LEU A 61 1.12 8.51 -0.82
CA LEU A 61 0.74 7.10 -0.92
C LEU A 61 1.86 6.16 -0.46
N TYR A 62 3.10 6.46 -0.87
CA TYR A 62 4.30 5.74 -0.45
C TYR A 62 4.54 5.84 1.05
N ASP A 63 4.43 7.03 1.62
CA ASP A 63 4.58 7.25 3.06
C ASP A 63 3.51 6.48 3.86
N ARG A 64 2.26 6.45 3.37
CA ARG A 64 1.19 5.63 3.98
C ARG A 64 1.50 4.14 3.92
N TRP A 65 1.98 3.65 2.77
CA TRP A 65 2.40 2.26 2.62
C TRP A 65 3.50 1.90 3.62
N ARG A 66 4.57 2.70 3.70
CA ARG A 66 5.67 2.50 4.65
C ARG A 66 5.20 2.50 6.10
N ALA A 67 4.31 3.43 6.45
CA ALA A 67 3.75 3.52 7.80
C ALA A 67 2.86 2.33 8.15
N SER A 68 2.11 1.78 7.19
CA SER A 68 1.19 0.67 7.41
C SER A 68 1.86 -0.68 7.67
N ARG A 69 3.14 -0.84 7.31
CA ARG A 69 3.95 -2.07 7.46
C ARG A 69 3.27 -3.34 6.90
N VAL A 70 2.38 -3.17 5.92
CA VAL A 70 1.73 -4.29 5.25
C VAL A 70 2.76 -5.09 4.44
N PRO A 71 2.71 -6.43 4.43
CA PRO A 71 3.67 -7.26 3.71
C PRO A 71 3.38 -7.32 2.19
N VAL A 72 2.74 -6.29 1.64
CA VAL A 72 2.50 -6.17 0.19
C VAL A 72 3.52 -5.20 -0.41
N PRO A 73 4.17 -5.51 -1.55
CA PRO A 73 5.09 -4.58 -2.20
C PRO A 73 4.40 -3.27 -2.59
N PHE A 74 5.13 -2.15 -2.55
CA PHE A 74 4.59 -0.82 -2.86
C PHE A 74 3.92 -0.77 -4.24
N GLU A 75 4.53 -1.41 -5.25
CA GLU A 75 3.99 -1.47 -6.61
C GLU A 75 2.56 -2.05 -6.64
N LYS A 76 2.31 -3.09 -5.84
CA LYS A 76 0.98 -3.68 -5.71
C LYS A 76 0.07 -2.82 -4.86
N TYR A 77 0.60 -2.17 -3.83
CA TYR A 77 -0.13 -1.22 -2.99
C TYR A 77 -0.63 -0.02 -3.80
N ARG A 78 0.19 0.56 -4.69
CA ARG A 78 -0.21 1.73 -5.48
C ARG A 78 -1.36 1.42 -6.45
N GLN A 79 -1.37 0.23 -7.03
CA GLN A 79 -2.43 -0.23 -7.93
C GLN A 79 -3.73 -0.55 -7.18
N THR A 80 -3.62 -1.12 -5.98
CA THR A 80 -4.78 -1.53 -5.17
C THR A 80 -5.38 -0.40 -4.33
N ALA A 81 -4.59 0.57 -3.89
CA ALA A 81 -5.07 1.76 -3.18
C ALA A 81 -5.97 2.63 -4.06
N GLN A 82 -5.70 2.67 -5.37
CA GLN A 82 -6.59 3.29 -6.36
C GLN A 82 -7.90 2.50 -6.54
N ALA A 83 -7.94 1.22 -6.14
CA ALA A 83 -9.10 0.33 -6.25
C ALA A 83 -9.95 0.22 -4.96
N HIS A 84 -9.78 1.12 -3.97
CA HIS A 84 -10.58 1.20 -2.72
C HIS A 84 -10.56 -0.04 -1.79
N ALA A 85 -9.83 -1.12 -2.12
CA ALA A 85 -10.05 -2.44 -1.50
C ALA A 85 -8.98 -2.92 -0.48
N VAL A 86 -7.87 -2.21 -0.30
CA VAL A 86 -6.74 -2.77 0.47
C VAL A 86 -6.79 -2.53 1.97
N HIS A 87 -7.38 -1.44 2.45
CA HIS A 87 -7.36 -1.15 3.89
C HIS A 87 -8.34 -2.03 4.71
N TRP A 88 -9.33 -2.66 4.06
CA TRP A 88 -10.18 -3.68 4.69
C TRP A 88 -9.57 -5.10 4.64
N SER A 89 -8.63 -5.36 3.72
CA SER A 89 -8.11 -6.71 3.47
C SER A 89 -6.92 -7.11 4.36
N PHE A 90 -6.27 -6.15 5.03
CA PHE A 90 -5.09 -6.38 5.86
C PHE A 90 -5.17 -5.84 7.29
N SER A 91 -6.31 -5.25 7.68
CA SER A 91 -6.66 -5.04 9.09
C SER A 91 -7.09 -6.38 9.70
N GLY A 92 -6.12 -7.29 9.86
CA GLY A 92 -6.34 -8.54 10.55
C GLY A 92 -6.80 -8.31 11.99
N GLN A 93 -7.81 -9.08 12.39
CA GLN A 93 -8.01 -9.50 13.78
C GLN A 93 -8.35 -8.39 14.79
N ARG A 94 -9.52 -7.78 14.64
CA ARG A 94 -10.45 -7.86 15.77
C ARG A 94 -11.24 -9.14 15.55
N ALA A 95 -10.72 -10.22 16.12
CA ALA A 95 -11.55 -11.40 16.34
C ALA A 95 -12.84 -10.88 16.97
N ILE A 96 -13.97 -11.06 16.29
CA ILE A 96 -15.21 -11.31 17.02
C ILE A 96 -14.82 -12.52 17.86
N SER A 97 -14.55 -12.31 19.15
CA SER A 97 -14.28 -13.41 20.06
C SER A 97 -15.46 -14.34 19.92
N ASP A 98 -15.15 -15.54 19.45
CA ASP A 98 -16.07 -16.60 19.09
C ASP A 98 -16.73 -17.21 20.33
N SER A 99 -17.38 -16.38 21.13
CA SER A 99 -18.38 -16.81 22.12
C SER A 99 -19.78 -16.75 21.52
N SER A 100 -19.98 -15.99 20.43
CA SER A 100 -21.29 -15.82 19.81
C SER A 100 -21.54 -16.74 18.60
N ALA A 101 -20.52 -17.17 17.84
CA ALA A 101 -20.81 -18.01 16.66
C ALA A 101 -21.11 -19.48 17.03
N ARG A 102 -20.61 -19.98 18.17
CA ARG A 102 -20.98 -21.32 18.68
C ARG A 102 -22.43 -21.40 19.18
N GLN A 103 -22.88 -20.39 19.91
CA GLN A 103 -24.28 -20.28 20.37
C GLN A 103 -25.27 -20.21 19.18
N TRP A 104 -24.85 -19.64 18.05
CA TRP A 104 -25.66 -19.53 16.83
C TRP A 104 -25.83 -20.85 16.07
N TRP A 105 -24.84 -21.76 16.10
CA TRP A 105 -24.99 -23.09 15.51
C TRP A 105 -25.81 -24.04 16.40
N GLU A 106 -25.64 -23.98 17.72
CA GLU A 106 -26.40 -24.81 18.68
C GLU A 106 -27.89 -24.42 18.79
N TRP A 107 -28.25 -23.14 18.61
CA TRP A 107 -29.65 -22.68 18.60
C TRP A 107 -30.46 -23.20 17.40
N ARG A 108 -29.77 -23.46 16.27
CA ARG A 108 -30.36 -24.02 15.03
C ARG A 108 -30.67 -25.52 15.15
N GLU A 109 -29.86 -26.27 15.91
CA GLU A 109 -30.11 -27.70 16.18
C GLU A 109 -31.31 -27.95 17.11
N GLN A 110 -31.77 -26.91 17.83
CA GLN A 110 -32.97 -26.95 18.68
C GLN A 110 -34.28 -26.67 17.93
N GLY A 111 -34.26 -26.65 16.59
CA GLY A 111 -35.47 -26.60 15.76
C GLY A 111 -36.12 -25.21 15.59
N ASN A 112 -35.43 -24.13 15.97
CA ASN A 112 -35.94 -22.78 15.80
C ASN A 112 -35.75 -22.28 14.35
N ARG A 113 -36.81 -21.69 13.77
CA ARG A 113 -36.86 -21.26 12.36
C ARG A 113 -36.05 -19.97 12.16
N VAL A 114 -35.05 -20.01 11.29
CA VAL A 114 -34.27 -18.83 10.89
C VAL A 114 -35.15 -17.88 10.04
N PRO A 115 -35.22 -16.57 10.36
CA PRO A 115 -35.77 -15.59 9.44
C PRO A 115 -34.92 -15.52 8.18
N ASP A 116 -35.56 -15.48 7.02
CA ASP A 116 -34.91 -15.47 5.71
C ASP A 116 -33.93 -14.29 5.61
N LEU A 117 -32.64 -14.60 5.49
CA LEU A 117 -31.58 -13.60 5.48
C LEU A 117 -31.48 -12.84 4.15
N TYR A 118 -32.39 -13.08 3.19
CA TYR A 118 -32.38 -12.41 1.89
C TYR A 118 -33.21 -11.12 1.83
N GLU A 119 -33.95 -10.78 2.88
CA GLU A 119 -34.75 -9.54 2.92
C GLU A 119 -34.03 -8.30 3.49
N ARG A 120 -32.81 -8.43 4.03
CA ARG A 120 -32.11 -7.29 4.68
C ARG A 120 -31.15 -6.50 3.77
N PHE A 121 -30.99 -6.89 2.50
CA PHE A 121 -30.07 -6.23 1.54
C PHE A 121 -30.78 -5.63 0.31
N ARG A 122 -32.07 -5.27 0.42
CA ARG A 122 -32.81 -4.63 -0.69
C ARG A 122 -32.96 -3.10 -0.58
N ASN A 123 -32.33 -2.43 0.38
CA ASN A 123 -32.47 -0.97 0.55
C ASN A 123 -31.13 -0.25 0.80
N TYR A 124 -30.14 -0.49 -0.06
CA TYR A 124 -29.03 0.46 -0.27
C TYR A 124 -28.72 0.55 -1.77
N GLU A 125 -29.57 1.30 -2.48
CA GLU A 125 -29.25 1.89 -3.79
C GLU A 125 -28.77 3.34 -3.56
N ILE A 126 -27.60 3.66 -4.13
CA ILE A 126 -26.99 4.99 -4.45
C ILE A 126 -26.86 6.01 -3.31
#